data_AF-A0A968HWE0-F1
#
_entry.id   AF-A0A968HWE0-F1
#
_cell.length_a   1.000
_cell.length_b   1.000
_cell.length_c   1.000
_cell.angle_alpha   90.00
_cell.angle_beta   90.00
_cell.angle_gamma   90.00
#
_symmetry.space_group_name_H-M   'P 1'
#
loop_
_entity.id
_entity.type
_entity.pdbx_description
1 polymer ?
#
loop_
_entity_poly.entity_id
_entity_poly.type
_entity_poly.pdbx_seq_one_letter_code
_entity_poly.pdbx_strand_id
1 'polypeptide(L)'
;MQWLLERVSCVSEVHQRNYRNCKLTSEEKLANQSRSRIRANVEHVFDQWVTSMGGKMICCIGLTRALAVIGLRNSAYNLRRFLYWENHRISVAE
;
A
#
# COMPACT_ATOMS: atom_id res chain seq x y z
N MET A 1 18.49 -9.97 -13.14
CA MET A 1 17.14 -10.37 -12.67
C MET A 1 16.74 -11.70 -13.28
N GLN A 2 16.65 -11.83 -14.61
CA GLN A 2 16.32 -13.09 -15.29
C GLN A 2 17.18 -14.28 -14.84
N TRP A 3 18.50 -14.09 -14.82
CA TRP A 3 19.48 -15.11 -14.39
C TRP A 3 19.31 -15.58 -12.94
N LEU A 4 18.74 -14.73 -12.06
CA LEU A 4 18.51 -15.09 -10.67
C LEU A 4 17.26 -15.97 -10.59
N LEU A 5 16.19 -15.57 -11.28
CA LEU A 5 14.92 -16.29 -11.31
C LEU A 5 15.06 -17.70 -11.89
N GLU A 6 15.91 -17.88 -12.90
CA GLU A 6 16.28 -19.18 -13.46
C GLU A 6 16.96 -20.09 -12.42
N ARG A 7 17.81 -19.53 -11.54
CA ARG A 7 18.45 -20.29 -10.45
C ARG A 7 17.49 -20.69 -9.33
N VAL A 8 16.43 -19.91 -9.08
CA VAL A 8 15.44 -20.19 -8.03
C VAL A 8 14.17 -20.85 -8.59
N SER A 9 14.19 -21.30 -9.85
CA SER A 9 13.05 -21.94 -10.54
C SER A 9 11.75 -21.14 -10.40
N CYS A 10 11.83 -19.81 -10.49
CA CYS A 10 10.69 -18.92 -10.31
C CYS A 10 10.39 -18.15 -11.59
N VAL A 11 9.10 -17.94 -11.89
CA VAL A 11 8.66 -17.20 -13.08
C VAL A 11 8.54 -15.71 -12.73
N SER A 12 9.02 -14.84 -13.62
CA SER A 12 8.90 -13.39 -13.44
C SER A 12 7.46 -12.94 -13.67
N GLU A 13 6.77 -12.56 -12.59
CA GLU A 13 5.44 -11.95 -12.64
C GLU A 13 5.48 -10.41 -12.58
N VAL A 14 6.61 -9.81 -12.96
CA VAL A 14 6.78 -8.35 -12.95
C VAL A 14 5.96 -7.70 -14.08
N HIS A 15 5.21 -6.64 -13.77
CA HIS A 15 4.48 -5.87 -14.78
C HIS A 15 5.43 -5.22 -15.80
N GLN A 16 5.08 -5.34 -17.08
CA GLN A 16 5.81 -4.65 -18.14
C GLN A 16 5.34 -3.20 -18.24
N ARG A 17 6.31 -2.29 -18.37
CA ARG A 17 6.06 -0.85 -18.52
C ARG A 17 6.21 -0.46 -19.99
N ASN A 18 5.34 0.43 -20.46
CA ASN A 18 5.54 1.08 -21.76
C ASN A 18 6.69 2.10 -21.70
N TYR A 19 7.34 2.33 -22.84
CA TYR A 19 8.39 3.34 -22.98
C TYR A 19 8.08 4.28 -24.15
N ARG A 20 8.82 5.39 -24.24
CA ARG A 20 8.66 6.34 -25.36
C ARG A 20 8.85 5.59 -26.67
N ASN A 21 7.89 5.72 -27.59
CA ASN A 21 7.83 5.05 -28.90
C ASN A 21 7.67 3.51 -28.85
N CYS A 22 7.55 2.90 -27.67
CA CYS A 22 7.31 1.47 -27.51
C CYS A 22 6.02 1.25 -26.71
N LYS A 23 4.90 1.08 -27.44
CA LYS A 23 3.61 0.74 -26.84
C LYS A 23 3.59 -0.75 -26.51
N LEU A 24 2.93 -1.09 -25.39
CA LEU A 24 2.67 -2.48 -25.00
C LEU A 24 1.83 -3.18 -26.07
N THR A 25 2.20 -4.43 -26.40
CA THR A 25 1.40 -5.27 -27.27
C THR A 25 0.09 -5.69 -26.58
N SER A 26 -0.85 -6.26 -27.34
CA SER A 26 -2.10 -6.79 -26.79
C SER A 26 -1.85 -7.89 -25.76
N GLU A 27 -0.90 -8.78 -26.01
CA GLU A 27 -0.53 -9.88 -25.12
C GLU A 27 0.07 -9.38 -23.81
N GLU A 28 0.98 -8.41 -23.87
CA GLU A 28 1.60 -7.80 -22.70
C GLU A 28 0.56 -7.07 -21.83
N LYS A 29 -0.43 -6.44 -22.46
CA LYS A 29 -1.55 -5.82 -21.73
C LYS A 29 -2.41 -6.85 -21.01
N LEU A 30 -2.73 -7.97 -21.67
CA LEU A 30 -3.51 -9.06 -21.07
C LEU A 30 -2.75 -9.71 -19.91
N ALA A 31 -1.44 -9.94 -20.07
CA ALA A 31 -0.58 -10.45 -19.00
C ALA A 31 -0.49 -9.47 -17.82
N ASN A 32 -0.36 -8.18 -18.08
CA ASN A 32 -0.40 -7.17 -17.04
C ASN A 32 -1.77 -7.12 -16.32
N GLN A 33 -2.87 -7.27 -17.08
CA GLN A 33 -4.21 -7.29 -16.51
C GLN A 33 -4.40 -8.48 -15.57
N SER A 34 -4.01 -9.70 -15.98
CA SER A 34 -4.12 -10.90 -15.15
C SER A 34 -3.28 -10.77 -13.87
N ARG A 35 -2.03 -10.30 -13.98
CA ARG A 35 -1.14 -10.01 -12.84
C ARG A 35 -1.72 -8.94 -11.90
N SER A 36 -2.37 -7.93 -12.46
CA SER A 36 -2.93 -6.81 -11.68
C SER A 36 -4.29 -7.10 -11.06
N ARG A 37 -4.95 -8.20 -11.45
CA ARG A 37 -6.28 -8.58 -10.95
C ARG A 37 -6.25 -8.96 -9.48
N ILE A 38 -5.20 -9.66 -9.05
CA ILE A 38 -4.99 -10.06 -7.66
C ILE A 38 -3.93 -9.13 -7.09
N ARG A 39 -4.36 -8.07 -6.39
CA ARG A 39 -3.47 -7.17 -5.66
C ARG A 39 -3.66 -7.37 -4.18
N ALA A 40 -2.56 -7.43 -3.44
CA ALA A 40 -2.62 -7.20 -2.00
C ALA A 40 -3.08 -5.76 -1.78
N ASN A 41 -4.05 -5.55 -0.90
CA ASN A 41 -4.41 -4.22 -0.44
C ASN A 41 -3.25 -3.69 0.41
N VAL A 42 -2.37 -2.89 -0.21
CA VAL A 42 -1.31 -2.20 0.52
C VAL A 42 -1.93 -0.99 1.18
N GLU A 43 -2.30 -1.13 2.45
CA GLU A 43 -2.73 0.01 3.25
C GLU A 43 -1.49 0.84 3.59
N HIS A 44 -1.40 2.06 3.05
CA HIS A 44 -0.35 2.99 3.44
C HIS A 44 -0.61 3.50 4.86
N VAL A 45 -0.08 2.78 5.84
CA VAL A 45 -0.20 3.08 7.28
C VAL A 45 0.15 4.54 7.60
N PHE A 46 1.15 5.10 6.90
CA PHE A 46 1.60 6.47 7.08
C PHE A 46 0.90 7.50 6.19
N ASP A 47 0.09 7.09 5.21
CA ASP A 47 -0.59 8.04 4.34
C ASP A 47 -1.71 8.77 5.09
N GLN A 48 -2.50 8.03 5.90
CA GLN A 48 -3.46 8.65 6.82
C GLN A 48 -2.79 9.64 7.78
N TRP A 49 -1.58 9.33 8.26
CA TRP A 49 -0.83 10.25 9.11
C TRP A 49 -0.54 11.57 8.42
N VAL A 50 -0.14 11.50 7.16
CA VAL A 50 0.22 12.66 6.35
C VAL A 50 -1.01 13.46 5.94
N THR A 51 -2.03 12.76 5.43
CA THR A 51 -3.19 13.35 4.77
C THR A 51 -4.24 13.85 5.77
N SER A 52 -4.50 13.11 6.87
CA SER A 52 -5.61 13.42 7.78
C SER A 52 -5.21 13.66 9.24
N MET A 53 -3.98 13.33 9.66
CA MET A 53 -3.54 13.45 11.06
C MET A 53 -2.51 14.57 11.29
N GLY A 54 -2.49 15.58 10.43
CA GLY A 54 -1.68 16.78 10.61
C GLY A 54 -0.23 16.64 10.15
N GLY A 55 0.09 15.69 9.27
CA GLY A 55 1.39 15.61 8.61
C GLY A 55 2.47 14.88 9.41
N LYS A 56 3.69 14.86 8.86
CA LYS A 56 4.84 14.14 9.44
C LYS A 56 5.50 14.87 10.61
N MET A 57 5.30 16.18 10.71
CA MET A 57 5.99 17.00 11.71
C MET A 57 5.26 16.99 13.06
N ILE A 58 6.04 16.95 14.13
CA ILE A 58 5.58 17.06 15.52
C ILE A 58 6.34 18.22 16.14
N CYS A 59 5.64 19.32 16.41
CA CYS A 59 6.25 20.58 16.88
C CYS A 59 6.16 20.77 18.40
N CYS A 60 6.06 19.69 19.18
CA CYS A 60 5.98 19.80 20.64
C CYS A 60 7.36 19.83 21.29
N ILE A 61 7.51 20.64 22.33
CA ILE A 61 8.74 20.76 23.12
C ILE A 61 8.81 19.59 24.11
N GLY A 62 9.90 18.82 24.06
CA GLY A 62 10.19 17.74 25.00
C GLY A 62 9.78 16.34 24.52
N LEU A 63 10.67 15.37 24.76
CA LEU A 63 10.54 13.99 24.26
C LEU A 63 9.27 13.29 24.74
N THR A 64 8.92 13.42 26.02
CA THR A 64 7.73 12.81 26.60
C THR A 64 6.45 13.23 25.88
N ARG A 65 6.36 14.50 25.47
CA ARG A 65 5.21 15.03 24.74
C ARG A 65 5.19 14.53 23.30
N ALA A 66 6.35 14.43 22.66
CA ALA A 66 6.46 13.86 21.32
C ALA A 66 6.01 12.38 21.31
N LEU A 67 6.47 11.58 22.28
CA LEU A 67 6.06 10.19 22.43
C LEU A 67 4.55 10.06 22.68
N ALA A 68 3.98 10.91 23.53
CA ALA A 68 2.53 10.91 23.77
C ALA A 68 1.74 11.23 22.50
N VAL A 69 2.16 12.23 21.72
CA VAL A 69 1.53 12.57 20.42
C VAL A 69 1.61 11.40 19.45
N ILE A 70 2.78 10.77 19.31
CA ILE A 70 2.96 9.58 18.45
C ILE A 70 2.04 8.44 18.90
N GLY A 71 1.99 8.16 20.21
CA GLY A 71 1.16 7.09 20.77
C GLY A 71 -0.33 7.32 20.54
N LEU A 72 -0.82 8.54 20.79
CA LEU A 72 -2.21 8.92 20.53
C LEU A 72 -2.55 8.82 19.04
N ARG A 73 -1.64 9.27 18.18
CA ARG A 73 -1.80 9.22 16.72
C ARG A 73 -1.88 7.75 16.24
N ASN A 74 -1.00 6.88 16.74
CA ASN A 74 -1.05 5.44 16.45
C ASN A 74 -2.37 4.80 16.92
N SER A 75 -2.81 5.15 18.13
CA SER A 75 -4.05 4.62 18.71
C SER A 75 -5.28 5.04 17.89
N ALA A 76 -5.39 6.32 17.53
CA ALA A 76 -6.47 6.84 16.71
C ALA A 76 -6.48 6.24 15.30
N TYR A 77 -5.31 6.01 14.69
CA TYR A 77 -5.21 5.34 13.40
C TYR A 77 -5.71 3.89 13.49
N ASN A 78 -5.27 3.12 14.49
CA ASN A 78 -5.69 1.73 14.66
C ASN A 78 -7.20 1.60 14.87
N LEU A 79 -7.82 2.50 15.65
CA LEU A 79 -9.28 2.51 15.86
C LEU A 79 -10.04 2.82 14.57
N ARG A 80 -9.62 3.85 13.82
CA ARG A 80 -10.23 4.18 12.53
C ARG A 80 -10.10 3.04 11.52
N ARG A 81 -8.93 2.41 11.49
CA ARG A 81 -8.65 1.25 10.65
C ARG A 81 -9.57 0.10 11.00
N PHE A 82 -9.73 -0.22 12.29
CA PHE A 82 -10.65 -1.26 12.74
C PHE A 82 -12.09 -1.00 12.27
N LEU A 83 -12.61 0.21 12.48
CA LEU A 83 -13.96 0.59 12.03
C LEU A 83 -14.12 0.49 10.51
N TYR A 84 -13.10 0.89 9.75
CA TYR A 84 -13.10 0.72 8.29
C TYR A 84 -13.29 -0.74 7.91
N TRP A 85 -12.49 -1.65 8.48
CA TRP A 85 -12.61 -3.08 8.18
C TRP A 85 -13.95 -3.66 8.64
N GLU A 86 -14.44 -3.27 9.81
CA GLU A 86 -15.74 -3.74 10.32
C GLU A 86 -16.88 -3.34 9.39
N ASN A 87 -16.91 -2.07 8.95
CA ASN A 87 -17.92 -1.59 8.00
C ASN A 87 -17.83 -2.32 6.65
N HIS A 88 -16.60 -2.61 6.17
CA HIS A 88 -16.41 -3.36 4.91
C HIS A 88 -16.85 -4.82 5.04
N ARG A 89 -16.72 -5.43 6.22
CA ARG A 89 -17.22 -6.79 6.47
C ARG A 89 -18.74 -6.84 6.44
N ILE A 90 -19.40 -5.86 7.05
CA ILE A 90 -20.87 -5.76 7.05
C ILE A 90 -21.39 -5.57 5.62
N SER A 91 -20.81 -4.65 4.84
CA SER A 91 -21.23 -4.39 3.45
C SER A 91 -21.01 -5.54 2.47
N VAL A 92 -20.17 -6.53 2.81
CA VAL A 92 -19.92 -7.73 1.99
C VAL A 92 -20.84 -8.88 2.40
N ALA A 93 -21.43 -8.82 3.60
CA ALA A 93 -22.36 -9.82 4.11
C ALA A 93 -23.82 -9.54 3.73
N GLU A 94 -24.15 -8.28 3.40
CA GLU A 94 -25.43 -7.84 2.81
C GLU A 94 -25.45 -8.03 1.27
#